data_AF-A0A9N9R8S5-F1
#
_entry.id   AF-A0A9N9R8S5-F1
#
_cell.length_a   1.000
_cell.length_b   1.000
_cell.length_c   1.000
_cell.angle_alpha   90.00
_cell.angle_beta   90.00
_cell.angle_gamma   90.00
#
_symmetry.space_group_name_H-M   'P 1'
#
loop_
_entity.id
_entity.type
_entity.pdbx_description
1 polymer ?
#
loop_
_entity_poly.entity_id
_entity_poly.type
_entity_poly.pdbx_seq_one_letter_code
_entity_poly.pdbx_strand_id
1 'polypeptide(L)'
;MIQPDMSAAMGLLSHLNTDELKEILNDDNKFDAILKDVGQVKEWEVEKNTIIASNRSLAEFNLAKEPELEKMKQQVLEKSEVGEQLCSHIRELLEEYKSKSAGISADTTLALLQTSAAETEEQSDNIAQDFLSGKIDVEKFLEDFKPIRTKMHLRKFKADKMSELIRSGQISYGNGYSKPYLPYPNYGPPSVPSVPYPVGPLNMPMPGMYGNHF
;
A
#
# COMPACT_ATOMS: atom_id res chain seq x y z
N MET A 1 -38.41 -27.09 24.44
CA MET A 1 -39.71 -26.43 24.71
C MET A 1 -39.71 -26.06 26.17
N ILE A 2 -39.80 -24.77 26.50
CA ILE A 2 -39.93 -24.32 27.89
C ILE A 2 -41.35 -24.67 28.32
N GLN A 3 -41.48 -25.53 29.34
CA GLN A 3 -42.79 -25.89 29.86
C GLN A 3 -43.25 -24.84 30.87
N PRO A 4 -44.53 -24.42 30.82
CA PRO A 4 -45.07 -23.50 31.79
C PRO A 4 -45.08 -24.14 33.18
N ASP A 5 -44.61 -23.41 34.19
CA ASP A 5 -44.68 -23.85 35.59
C ASP A 5 -46.12 -23.71 36.13
N MET A 6 -46.94 -24.70 35.79
CA MET A 6 -48.32 -24.78 36.23
C MET A 6 -48.44 -24.98 37.75
N SER A 7 -47.41 -25.51 38.41
CA SER A 7 -47.44 -25.74 39.87
C SER A 7 -47.37 -24.40 40.62
N ALA A 8 -46.44 -23.52 40.21
CA ALA A 8 -46.34 -22.18 40.77
C ALA A 8 -47.60 -21.33 40.49
N ALA A 9 -48.16 -21.43 39.28
CA ALA A 9 -49.40 -20.74 38.92
C ALA A 9 -50.63 -21.25 39.72
N MET A 10 -50.75 -22.57 39.91
CA MET A 10 -51.82 -23.15 40.71
C MET A 10 -51.69 -22.84 42.20
N GLY A 11 -50.47 -22.70 42.72
CA GLY A 11 -50.24 -22.26 44.10
C GLY A 11 -50.86 -20.89 44.39
N LEU A 12 -50.74 -19.93 43.45
CA LEU A 12 -51.34 -18.59 43.56
C LEU A 12 -52.87 -18.61 43.52
N LEU A 13 -53.46 -19.54 42.78
CA LEU A 13 -54.93 -19.67 42.63
C LEU A 13 -55.58 -20.52 43.73
N SER A 14 -54.81 -21.36 44.42
CA SER A 14 -55.33 -22.37 45.36
C SER A 14 -56.03 -21.82 46.61
N HIS A 15 -55.80 -20.54 46.94
CA HIS A 15 -56.37 -19.88 48.12
C HIS A 15 -57.62 -19.03 47.82
N LEU A 16 -58.05 -18.97 46.55
CA LEU A 16 -59.17 -18.14 46.11
C LEU A 16 -60.49 -18.92 46.13
N ASN A 17 -61.59 -18.22 46.44
CA ASN A 17 -62.93 -18.82 46.44
C ASN A 17 -63.56 -18.84 45.03
N THR A 18 -64.71 -19.52 44.89
CA THR A 18 -65.36 -19.72 43.58
C THR A 18 -65.83 -18.42 42.93
N ASP A 19 -66.22 -17.42 43.71
CA ASP A 19 -66.68 -16.14 43.17
C ASP A 19 -65.50 -15.28 42.73
N GLU A 20 -64.39 -15.29 43.47
CA GLU A 20 -63.11 -14.66 43.11
C GLU A 20 -62.50 -15.27 41.85
N LEU A 21 -62.50 -16.61 41.73
CA LEU A 21 -62.02 -17.31 40.53
C LEU A 21 -62.89 -17.00 39.30
N LYS A 22 -64.22 -16.89 39.46
CA LYS A 22 -65.12 -16.45 38.38
C LYS A 22 -64.86 -15.01 38.00
N GLU A 23 -64.56 -14.15 38.96
CA GLU A 23 -64.25 -12.76 38.70
C GLU A 23 -62.95 -12.61 37.90
N ILE A 24 -61.90 -13.34 38.29
CA ILE A 24 -60.62 -13.39 37.56
C ILE A 24 -60.80 -13.98 36.15
N LEU A 25 -61.62 -15.01 36.01
CA LEU A 25 -61.88 -15.64 34.70
C LEU A 25 -62.62 -14.70 33.73
N ASN A 26 -63.42 -13.76 34.25
CA ASN A 26 -64.23 -12.85 33.44
C ASN A 26 -63.61 -11.43 33.31
N ASP A 27 -62.45 -11.18 33.92
CA ASP A 27 -61.72 -9.91 33.83
C ASP A 27 -60.26 -10.16 33.42
N ASP A 28 -59.97 -9.94 32.15
CA ASP A 28 -58.65 -10.13 31.55
C ASP A 28 -57.55 -9.33 32.27
N ASN A 29 -57.87 -8.17 32.84
CA ASN A 29 -56.88 -7.37 33.57
C ASN A 29 -56.50 -8.01 34.90
N LYS A 30 -57.46 -8.65 35.58
CA LYS A 30 -57.23 -9.39 36.83
C LYS A 30 -56.47 -10.68 36.57
N PHE A 31 -56.81 -11.36 35.47
CA PHE A 31 -56.06 -12.52 35.01
C PHE A 31 -54.60 -12.17 34.69
N ASP A 32 -54.36 -11.10 33.92
CA ASP A 32 -53.01 -10.62 33.59
C ASP A 32 -52.22 -10.19 34.82
N ALA A 33 -52.87 -9.62 35.84
CA ALA A 33 -52.22 -9.26 37.10
C ALA A 33 -51.69 -10.50 37.83
N ILE A 34 -52.50 -11.56 37.94
CA ILE A 34 -52.08 -12.82 38.56
C ILE A 34 -51.02 -13.53 37.71
N LEU A 35 -51.13 -13.48 36.38
CA LEU A 35 -50.15 -14.06 35.48
C LEU A 35 -48.78 -13.38 35.60
N LYS A 36 -48.75 -12.05 35.73
CA LYS A 36 -47.52 -11.30 36.03
C LYS A 36 -46.93 -11.65 37.40
N ASP A 37 -47.74 -12.20 38.31
CA ASP A 37 -47.29 -12.64 39.62
C ASP A 37 -46.65 -14.04 39.64
N VAL A 38 -46.84 -14.83 38.58
CA VAL A 38 -46.18 -16.14 38.40
C VAL A 38 -44.66 -15.95 38.30
N GLY A 39 -43.90 -16.70 39.11
CA GLY A 39 -42.44 -16.57 39.20
C GLY A 39 -41.72 -16.69 37.86
N GLN A 40 -42.12 -17.66 37.03
CA GLN A 40 -41.57 -17.86 35.68
C GLN A 40 -41.80 -16.63 34.76
N VAL A 41 -42.95 -15.97 34.85
CA VAL A 41 -43.27 -14.77 34.06
C VAL A 41 -42.44 -13.58 34.53
N LYS A 42 -42.21 -13.44 35.85
CA LYS A 42 -41.31 -12.41 36.41
C LYS A 42 -39.88 -12.61 35.95
N GLU A 43 -39.38 -13.84 35.97
CA GLU A 43 -38.03 -14.17 35.50
C GLU A 43 -37.85 -13.81 34.02
N TRP A 44 -38.81 -14.15 33.17
CA TRP A 44 -38.77 -13.76 31.75
C TRP A 44 -38.84 -12.25 31.55
N GLU A 45 -39.64 -11.54 32.34
CA GLU A 45 -39.71 -10.08 32.26
C GLU A 45 -38.38 -9.43 32.66
N VAL A 46 -37.71 -9.95 33.70
CA VAL A 46 -36.37 -9.52 34.11
C VAL A 46 -35.33 -9.83 33.03
N GLU A 47 -35.35 -11.04 32.47
CA GLU A 47 -34.44 -11.44 31.39
C GLU A 47 -34.64 -10.56 30.15
N LYS A 48 -35.89 -10.35 29.73
CA LYS A 48 -36.26 -9.45 28.62
C LYS A 48 -35.71 -8.04 28.85
N ASN A 49 -35.94 -7.47 30.03
CA ASN A 49 -35.47 -6.12 30.35
C ASN A 49 -33.95 -6.04 30.41
N THR A 50 -33.29 -7.10 30.89
CA THR A 50 -31.82 -7.21 30.89
C THR A 50 -31.26 -7.25 29.47
N ILE A 51 -31.86 -8.04 28.58
CA ILE A 51 -31.47 -8.13 27.17
C ILE A 51 -31.69 -6.79 26.47
N ILE A 52 -32.83 -6.14 26.69
CA ILE A 52 -33.13 -4.82 26.11
C ILE A 52 -32.10 -3.79 26.58
N ALA A 53 -31.81 -3.73 27.88
CA ALA A 53 -30.83 -2.80 28.43
C ALA A 53 -29.42 -3.07 27.88
N SER A 54 -29.02 -4.34 27.77
CA SER A 54 -27.73 -4.74 27.21
C SER A 54 -27.61 -4.39 25.73
N ASN A 55 -28.63 -4.73 24.92
CA ASN A 55 -28.67 -4.40 23.50
C ASN A 55 -28.62 -2.88 23.27
N ARG A 56 -29.38 -2.13 24.06
CA ARG A 56 -29.37 -0.66 24.01
C ARG A 56 -27.99 -0.09 24.34
N SER A 57 -27.36 -0.57 25.41
CA SER A 57 -26.02 -0.13 25.81
C SER A 57 -24.99 -0.42 24.72
N LEU A 58 -25.08 -1.59 24.08
CA LEU A 58 -24.20 -1.96 22.98
C LEU A 58 -24.45 -1.10 21.73
N ALA A 59 -25.71 -0.82 21.40
CA ALA A 59 -26.06 0.06 20.29
C ALA A 59 -25.53 1.49 20.53
N GLU A 60 -25.72 2.04 21.73
CA GLU A 60 -25.20 3.36 22.12
C GLU A 60 -23.67 3.40 22.05
N PHE A 61 -22.98 2.35 22.52
CA PHE A 61 -21.52 2.24 22.40
C PHE A 61 -21.06 2.19 20.93
N ASN A 62 -21.72 1.41 20.09
CA ASN A 62 -21.38 1.29 18.68
C ASN A 62 -21.58 2.64 17.95
N LEU A 63 -22.69 3.34 18.22
CA LEU A 63 -22.95 4.68 17.67
C LEU A 63 -21.91 5.70 18.15
N ALA A 64 -21.46 5.61 19.40
CA ALA A 64 -20.40 6.46 19.93
C ALA A 64 -19.04 6.24 19.23
N LYS A 65 -18.82 5.07 18.62
CA LYS A 65 -17.60 4.74 17.86
C LYS A 65 -17.63 5.16 16.40
N GLU A 66 -18.81 5.38 15.82
CA GLU A 66 -18.98 5.87 14.45
C GLU A 66 -18.17 7.13 14.11
N PRO A 67 -18.15 8.22 14.92
CA PRO A 67 -17.39 9.41 14.58
C PRO A 67 -15.86 9.18 14.58
N GLU A 68 -15.37 8.31 15.48
CA GLU A 68 -13.96 7.95 15.55
C GLU A 68 -13.54 7.14 14.31
N LEU A 69 -14.37 6.18 13.90
CA LEU A 69 -14.18 5.38 12.69
C LEU A 69 -14.20 6.24 11.43
N GLU A 70 -15.17 7.14 11.29
CA GLU A 70 -15.27 8.00 10.12
C GLU A 70 -14.07 8.96 10.03
N LYS A 71 -13.61 9.50 11.16
CA LYS A 71 -12.38 10.29 11.20
C LYS A 71 -11.15 9.49 10.76
N MET A 72 -10.98 8.26 11.27
CA MET A 72 -9.85 7.41 10.88
C MET A 72 -9.90 7.05 9.39
N LYS A 73 -11.09 6.75 8.87
CA LYS A 73 -11.31 6.48 7.44
C LYS A 73 -10.92 7.68 6.57
N GLN A 74 -11.32 8.89 6.97
CA GLN A 74 -10.92 10.13 6.28
C GLN A 74 -9.40 10.33 6.29
N GLN A 75 -8.74 10.10 7.43
CA GLN A 75 -7.27 10.18 7.53
C GLN A 75 -6.55 9.17 6.64
N VAL A 76 -7.09 7.95 6.53
CA VAL A 76 -6.53 6.93 5.63
C VAL A 76 -6.69 7.36 4.17
N LEU A 77 -7.85 7.90 3.80
CA LEU A 77 -8.12 8.39 2.45
C LEU A 77 -7.16 9.54 2.09
N GLU A 78 -7.02 10.53 2.97
CA GLU A 78 -6.10 11.66 2.79
C GLU A 78 -4.65 11.18 2.62
N LYS A 79 -4.17 10.30 3.49
CA LYS A 79 -2.81 9.73 3.38
C LYS A 79 -2.62 8.91 2.11
N SER A 80 -3.65 8.17 1.68
CA SER A 80 -3.60 7.40 0.44
C SER A 80 -3.49 8.32 -0.77
N GLU A 81 -4.27 9.40 -0.81
CA GLU A 81 -4.23 10.39 -1.88
C GLU A 81 -2.86 11.08 -1.96
N VAL A 82 -2.32 11.52 -0.81
CA VAL A 82 -0.96 12.08 -0.75
C VAL A 82 0.08 11.07 -1.24
N GLY A 83 -0.05 9.79 -0.84
CA GLY A 83 0.83 8.72 -1.29
C GLY A 83 0.76 8.50 -2.81
N GLU A 84 -0.42 8.56 -3.40
CA GLU A 84 -0.63 8.45 -4.85
C GLU A 84 -0.01 9.63 -5.59
N GLN A 85 -0.21 10.86 -5.11
CA GLN A 85 0.39 12.07 -5.67
C GLN A 85 1.93 11.99 -5.65
N LEU A 86 2.52 11.57 -4.52
CA LEU A 86 3.97 11.38 -4.41
C LEU A 86 4.48 10.30 -5.36
N CYS A 87 3.79 9.16 -5.45
CA CYS A 87 4.15 8.10 -6.39
C CYS A 87 4.10 8.60 -7.84
N SER A 88 3.08 9.38 -8.21
CA SER A 88 2.97 9.97 -9.55
C SER A 88 4.13 10.94 -9.81
N HIS A 89 4.42 11.82 -8.86
CA HIS A 89 5.51 12.78 -8.99
C HIS A 89 6.88 12.10 -9.13
N ILE A 90 7.13 11.03 -8.36
CA ILE A 90 8.34 10.22 -8.50
C ILE A 90 8.41 9.57 -9.88
N ARG A 91 7.28 9.08 -10.41
CA ARG A 91 7.22 8.47 -11.74
C ARG A 91 7.55 9.49 -12.83
N GLU A 92 7.01 10.70 -12.73
CA GLU A 92 7.32 11.82 -13.63
C GLU A 92 8.81 12.18 -13.58
N LEU A 93 9.36 12.35 -12.38
CA LEU A 93 10.79 12.67 -12.20
C LEU A 93 11.69 11.57 -12.75
N LEU A 94 11.30 10.30 -12.59
CA LEU A 94 12.03 9.16 -13.12
C LEU A 94 11.98 9.12 -14.65
N GLU A 95 10.85 9.48 -15.27
CA GLU A 95 10.73 9.59 -16.72
C GLU A 95 11.53 10.78 -17.27
N GLU A 96 11.52 11.91 -16.58
CA GLU A 96 12.38 13.06 -16.91
C GLU A 96 13.86 12.68 -16.80
N TYR A 97 14.25 11.99 -15.72
CA TYR A 97 15.60 11.48 -15.55
C TYR A 97 15.97 10.50 -16.66
N LYS A 98 15.08 9.56 -17.01
CA LYS A 98 15.31 8.62 -18.11
C LYS A 98 15.45 9.33 -19.44
N SER A 99 14.59 10.30 -19.76
CA SER A 99 14.70 11.04 -21.03
C SER A 99 15.99 11.85 -21.12
N LYS A 100 16.45 12.48 -20.02
CA LYS A 100 17.73 13.21 -19.95
C LYS A 100 18.95 12.30 -19.98
N SER A 101 18.85 11.10 -19.40
CA SER A 101 19.92 10.10 -19.38
C SER A 101 19.90 9.18 -20.59
N ALA A 102 18.81 9.14 -21.34
CA ALA A 102 18.66 8.36 -22.56
C ALA A 102 19.67 8.86 -23.60
N GLY A 103 20.73 8.07 -23.80
CA GLY A 103 21.83 8.37 -24.72
C GLY A 103 23.15 8.78 -24.04
N ILE A 104 23.15 9.03 -22.73
CA ILE A 104 24.36 9.38 -21.97
C ILE A 104 24.65 8.28 -20.96
N SER A 105 24.82 7.04 -21.43
CA SER A 105 25.42 6.01 -20.58
C SER A 105 26.92 6.27 -20.45
N ALA A 106 27.51 5.87 -19.32
CA ALA A 106 28.96 5.97 -19.13
C ALA A 106 29.71 5.20 -20.22
N ASP A 107 29.20 4.02 -20.60
CA ASP A 107 29.76 3.21 -21.68
C ASP A 107 29.63 3.87 -23.05
N THR A 108 28.48 4.48 -23.37
CA THR A 108 28.29 5.26 -24.61
C THR A 108 29.26 6.44 -24.67
N THR A 109 29.42 7.16 -23.56
CA THR A 109 30.34 8.31 -23.48
C THR A 109 31.80 7.88 -23.63
N LEU A 110 32.19 6.76 -23.03
CA LEU A 110 33.52 6.18 -23.18
C LEU A 110 33.79 5.80 -24.64
N ALA A 111 32.84 5.10 -25.29
CA ALA A 111 32.97 4.70 -26.68
C ALA A 111 33.13 5.93 -27.60
N LEU A 112 32.31 6.97 -27.42
CA LEU A 112 32.42 8.22 -28.18
C LEU A 112 33.78 8.91 -27.97
N LEU A 113 34.29 8.91 -26.74
CA LEU A 113 35.58 9.51 -26.43
C LEU A 113 36.76 8.74 -27.04
N GLN A 114 36.68 7.40 -27.07
CA GLN A 114 37.65 6.54 -27.73
C GLN A 114 37.64 6.76 -29.25
N THR A 115 36.47 6.82 -29.88
CA THR A 115 36.33 7.15 -31.31
C THR A 115 36.92 8.53 -31.61
N SER A 116 36.56 9.55 -30.84
CA SER A 116 37.13 10.90 -31.00
C SER A 116 38.64 10.97 -30.75
N ALA A 117 39.21 10.08 -29.94
CA ALA A 117 40.65 9.97 -29.75
C ALA A 117 41.31 9.38 -31.01
N ALA A 118 40.77 8.27 -31.53
CA ALA A 118 41.23 7.61 -32.75
C ALA A 118 41.15 8.53 -33.98
N GLU A 119 40.06 9.27 -34.15
CA GLU A 119 39.91 10.27 -35.22
C GLU A 119 41.00 11.34 -35.17
N THR A 120 41.34 11.85 -33.98
CA THR A 120 42.45 12.81 -33.85
C THR A 120 43.83 12.19 -34.00
N GLU A 121 43.98 10.90 -33.69
CA GLU A 121 45.21 10.16 -33.95
C GLU A 121 45.45 10.07 -35.46
N GLU A 122 44.44 9.62 -36.21
CA GLU A 122 44.46 9.56 -37.68
C GLU A 122 44.73 10.94 -38.31
N GLN A 123 44.06 11.99 -37.84
CA GLN A 123 44.33 13.36 -38.31
C GLN A 123 45.79 13.78 -38.08
N SER A 124 46.35 13.49 -36.90
CA SER A 124 47.76 13.81 -36.63
C SER A 124 48.73 12.97 -37.47
N ASP A 125 48.38 11.71 -37.75
CA ASP A 125 49.19 10.82 -38.55
C ASP A 125 49.19 11.23 -40.03
N ASN A 126 48.04 11.71 -40.55
CA ASN A 126 47.94 12.29 -41.89
C ASN A 126 48.84 13.54 -42.04
N ILE A 127 48.85 14.43 -41.04
CA ILE A 127 49.74 15.61 -41.03
C ILE A 127 51.22 15.18 -41.00
N ALA A 128 51.55 14.16 -40.20
CA ALA A 128 52.89 13.62 -40.16
C ALA A 128 53.30 13.01 -41.52
N GLN A 129 52.39 12.31 -42.19
CA GLN A 129 52.64 11.74 -43.51
C GLN A 129 52.82 12.82 -44.59
N ASP A 130 52.04 13.90 -44.55
CA ASP A 130 52.19 15.03 -45.46
C ASP A 130 53.54 15.73 -45.27
N PHE A 131 54.03 15.84 -44.04
CA PHE A 131 55.38 16.33 -43.75
C PHE A 131 56.47 15.40 -44.29
N LEU A 132 56.36 14.09 -44.01
CA LEU A 132 57.34 13.09 -44.47
C LEU A 132 57.40 12.95 -46.00
N SER A 133 56.28 13.21 -46.68
CA SER A 133 56.21 13.24 -48.15
C SER A 133 56.62 14.58 -48.76
N GLY A 134 56.98 15.58 -47.95
CA GLY A 134 57.43 16.90 -48.39
C GLY A 134 56.32 17.80 -48.92
N LYS A 135 55.04 17.50 -48.64
CA LYS A 135 53.90 18.33 -49.05
C LYS A 135 53.72 19.59 -48.20
N ILE A 136 54.20 19.56 -46.96
CA ILE A 136 54.20 20.68 -46.01
C ILE A 136 55.61 20.90 -45.45
N ASP A 137 55.91 22.14 -45.06
CA ASP A 137 57.18 22.52 -44.45
C ASP A 137 57.18 22.33 -42.92
N VAL A 138 58.32 22.60 -42.29
CA VAL A 138 58.53 22.39 -40.84
C VAL A 138 57.64 23.32 -40.02
N GLU A 139 57.57 24.61 -40.38
CA GLU A 139 56.74 25.60 -39.69
C GLU A 139 55.26 25.18 -39.71
N LYS A 140 54.73 24.76 -40.87
CA LYS A 140 53.33 24.34 -40.99
C LYS A 140 53.06 23.03 -40.24
N PHE A 141 53.99 22.08 -40.29
CA PHE A 141 53.89 20.86 -39.50
C PHE A 141 53.79 21.16 -38.01
N LEU A 142 54.65 22.03 -37.47
CA LEU A 142 54.64 22.36 -36.04
C LEU A 142 53.36 23.09 -35.61
N GLU A 143 52.83 23.96 -36.47
CA GLU A 143 51.57 24.67 -36.25
C GLU A 143 50.38 23.71 -36.15
N ASP A 144 50.27 22.75 -37.07
CA ASP A 144 49.10 21.89 -37.19
C ASP A 144 49.20 20.60 -36.34
N PHE A 145 50.37 19.97 -36.28
CA PHE A 145 50.54 18.67 -35.59
C PHE A 145 50.46 18.79 -34.07
N LYS A 146 51.16 19.76 -33.48
CA LYS A 146 51.25 19.93 -32.03
C LYS A 146 49.89 20.06 -31.33
N PRO A 147 48.95 20.93 -31.77
CA PRO A 147 47.65 21.05 -31.11
C PRO A 147 46.82 19.76 -31.26
N ILE A 148 46.83 19.12 -32.43
CA ILE A 148 46.06 17.89 -32.67
C ILE A 148 46.61 16.74 -31.83
N ARG A 149 47.93 16.55 -31.80
CA ARG A 149 48.55 15.48 -30.99
C ARG A 149 48.34 15.69 -29.50
N THR A 150 48.39 16.94 -29.03
CA THR A 150 48.06 17.28 -27.64
C THR A 150 46.60 16.93 -27.31
N LYS A 151 45.66 17.26 -28.21
CA LYS A 151 44.23 16.94 -28.06
C LYS A 151 43.97 15.43 -28.05
N MET A 152 44.65 14.69 -28.92
CA MET A 152 44.60 13.23 -28.96
C MET A 152 45.04 12.64 -27.61
N HIS A 153 46.22 13.00 -27.11
CA HIS A 153 46.73 12.48 -25.84
C HIS A 153 45.80 12.81 -24.66
N LEU A 154 45.24 14.02 -24.64
CA LEU A 154 44.27 14.41 -23.60
C LEU A 154 43.00 13.56 -23.66
N ARG A 155 42.46 13.28 -24.85
CA ARG A 155 41.27 12.43 -25.04
C ARG A 155 41.55 10.99 -24.64
N LYS A 156 42.70 10.45 -25.05
CA LYS A 156 43.15 9.10 -24.69
C LYS A 156 43.29 8.94 -23.18
N PHE A 157 43.98 9.87 -22.52
CA PHE A 157 44.10 9.89 -21.06
C PHE A 157 42.73 9.94 -20.36
N LYS A 158 41.82 10.80 -20.84
CA LYS A 158 40.45 10.88 -20.29
C LYS A 158 39.67 9.58 -20.50
N ALA A 159 39.81 8.91 -21.65
CA ALA A 159 39.18 7.62 -21.92
C ALA A 159 39.72 6.53 -21.00
N ASP A 160 41.04 6.46 -20.82
CA ASP A 160 41.69 5.49 -19.92
C ASP A 160 41.22 5.69 -18.47
N LYS A 161 41.18 6.94 -18.01
CA LYS A 161 40.68 7.27 -16.67
C LYS A 161 39.20 6.98 -16.50
N MET A 162 38.39 7.24 -17.51
CA MET A 162 36.97 6.90 -17.49
C MET A 162 36.76 5.37 -17.45
N SER A 163 37.56 4.60 -18.20
CA SER A 163 37.54 3.13 -18.16
C SER A 163 37.93 2.59 -16.78
N GLU A 164 38.96 3.16 -16.14
CA GLU A 164 39.32 2.85 -14.76
C GLU A 164 38.18 3.14 -13.77
N LEU A 165 37.51 4.28 -13.90
CA LEU A 165 36.39 4.67 -13.04
C LEU A 165 35.18 3.77 -13.22
N ILE A 166 34.82 3.41 -14.45
CA ILE A 166 33.72 2.47 -14.73
C ILE A 166 34.04 1.10 -14.12
N ARG A 167 35.26 0.60 -14.30
CA ARG A 167 35.70 -0.70 -13.75
C ARG A 167 35.74 -0.70 -12.22
N SER A 168 36.25 0.36 -11.60
CA SER A 168 36.31 0.48 -10.14
C SER A 168 34.93 0.68 -9.50
N GLY A 169 34.05 1.44 -10.17
CA GLY A 169 32.64 1.57 -9.78
C GLY A 169 31.91 0.23 -9.80
N GLN A 170 32.11 -0.59 -10.85
CA GLN A 170 31.54 -1.94 -10.96
C GLN A 170 31.97 -2.87 -9.81
N ILE A 171 33.20 -2.73 -9.30
CA ILE A 171 33.69 -3.50 -8.14
C ILE A 171 33.02 -3.03 -6.83
N SER A 172 32.61 -1.76 -6.73
CA SER A 172 31.97 -1.19 -5.54
C SER A 172 30.48 -1.54 -5.41
N TYR A 173 29.78 -1.83 -6.51
CA TYR A 173 28.38 -2.31 -6.46
C TYR A 173 28.22 -3.76 -5.97
N GLY A 174 29.32 -4.45 -5.66
CA GLY A 174 29.30 -5.75 -4.97
C GLY A 174 29.07 -5.67 -3.47
N ASN A 175 29.02 -4.48 -2.86
CA ASN A 175 28.90 -4.33 -1.41
C ASN A 175 27.83 -3.31 -1.01
N GLY A 176 26.61 -3.82 -0.75
CA GLY A 176 25.71 -3.23 0.25
C GLY A 176 24.70 -2.17 -0.18
N TYR A 177 24.51 -1.87 -1.47
CA TYR A 177 23.38 -1.03 -1.89
C TYR A 177 22.08 -1.83 -1.84
N SER A 178 21.46 -1.78 -0.67
CA SER A 178 20.04 -2.08 -0.47
C SER A 178 19.28 -1.28 -1.52
N LYS A 179 18.66 -1.98 -2.48
CA LYS A 179 17.59 -1.41 -3.30
C LYS A 179 16.66 -0.67 -2.33
N PRO A 180 16.27 0.59 -2.58
CA PRO A 180 15.28 1.25 -1.74
C PRO A 180 14.09 0.33 -1.68
N TYR A 181 13.79 -0.16 -0.47
CA TYR A 181 12.69 -1.06 -0.21
C TYR A 181 11.44 -0.25 -0.57
N LEU A 182 10.92 -0.44 -1.79
CA LEU A 182 9.58 0.00 -2.11
C LEU A 182 8.68 -0.78 -1.14
N PRO A 183 7.92 -0.10 -0.25
CA PRO A 183 7.00 -0.78 0.63
C PRO A 183 5.87 -1.32 -0.24
N TYR A 184 6.06 -2.53 -0.76
CA TYR A 184 4.94 -3.33 -1.21
C TYR A 184 4.08 -3.59 0.04
N PRO A 185 2.77 -3.26 0.02
CA PRO A 185 1.90 -3.61 1.12
C PRO A 185 1.81 -5.14 1.15
N ASN A 186 2.53 -5.74 2.10
CA ASN A 186 2.40 -7.14 2.44
C ASN A 186 1.01 -7.34 3.05
N TYR A 187 0.01 -7.60 2.21
CA TYR A 187 -1.27 -8.16 2.63
C TYR A 187 -1.07 -9.62 3.05
N GLY A 188 -0.31 -9.84 4.12
CA GLY A 188 -0.39 -11.05 4.92
C GLY A 188 -1.49 -10.86 5.96
N PRO A 189 -2.44 -11.79 6.11
CA PRO A 189 -3.51 -11.62 7.08
C PRO A 189 -2.92 -11.58 8.50
N PRO A 190 -3.27 -10.59 9.33
CA PRO A 190 -2.89 -10.62 10.74
C PRO A 190 -3.57 -11.81 11.42
N SER A 191 -2.83 -12.53 12.26
CA SER A 191 -3.38 -13.56 13.13
C SER A 191 -4.34 -12.93 14.12
N VAL A 192 -5.64 -12.99 13.83
CA VAL A 192 -6.70 -12.53 14.73
C VAL A 192 -7.00 -13.60 15.79
N PRO A 193 -7.21 -13.23 17.07
CA PRO A 193 -7.76 -14.15 18.05
C PRO A 193 -9.19 -14.55 17.65
N SER A 194 -9.47 -15.85 17.75
CA SER A 194 -10.71 -16.50 17.29
C SER A 194 -11.96 -15.89 17.93
N VAL A 195 -12.87 -15.38 17.10
CA VAL A 195 -14.20 -14.92 17.49
C VAL A 195 -15.21 -16.00 17.08
N PRO A 196 -16.21 -16.36 17.91
CA PRO A 196 -17.06 -17.52 17.68
C PRO A 196 -18.25 -17.16 16.78
N TYR A 197 -18.04 -17.05 15.47
CA TYR A 197 -19.13 -17.07 14.50
C TYR A 197 -18.74 -17.90 13.25
N PRO A 198 -19.70 -18.60 12.62
CA PRO A 198 -19.43 -19.52 11.52
C PRO A 198 -19.02 -18.76 10.25
N VAL A 199 -17.77 -18.93 9.84
CA VAL A 199 -17.23 -18.42 8.57
C VAL A 199 -17.59 -19.37 7.43
N GLY A 200 -18.73 -19.13 6.78
CA GLY A 200 -19.01 -19.68 5.44
C GLY A 200 -18.25 -18.91 4.35
N PRO A 201 -17.98 -19.51 3.17
CA PRO A 201 -17.29 -18.82 2.09
C PRO A 201 -18.16 -17.67 1.54
N LEU A 202 -17.82 -16.44 1.91
CA LEU A 202 -18.35 -15.22 1.31
C LEU A 202 -17.73 -15.03 -0.08
N ASN A 203 -18.34 -15.64 -1.09
CA ASN A 203 -18.06 -15.35 -2.49
C ASN A 203 -18.80 -14.05 -2.88
N MET A 204 -18.38 -12.91 -2.36
CA MET A 204 -18.88 -11.60 -2.82
C MET A 204 -17.99 -11.10 -3.98
N PRO A 205 -18.57 -10.77 -5.15
CA PRO A 205 -17.81 -10.20 -6.25
C PRO A 205 -17.36 -8.78 -5.90
N MET A 206 -16.05 -8.53 -6.01
CA MET A 206 -15.43 -7.20 -5.86
C MET A 206 -15.89 -6.27 -7.00
N PRO A 207 -16.50 -5.11 -6.72
CA PRO A 207 -16.79 -4.11 -7.75
C PRO A 207 -15.50 -3.45 -8.23
N GLY A 208 -15.20 -3.53 -9.54
CA GLY A 208 -14.19 -2.67 -10.17
C GLY A 208 -13.14 -3.32 -11.08
N MET A 209 -13.15 -4.64 -11.28
CA MET A 209 -12.19 -5.31 -12.19
C MET A 209 -12.80 -5.75 -13.52
N TYR A 210 -13.34 -4.81 -14.28
CA TYR A 210 -13.40 -4.98 -15.74
C TYR A 210 -12.68 -3.81 -16.39
N GLY A 211 -11.43 -4.08 -16.78
CA GLY A 211 -10.73 -3.26 -17.74
C GLY A 211 -11.48 -3.33 -19.07
N ASN A 212 -11.75 -2.16 -19.63
CA ASN A 212 -12.17 -2.04 -21.01
C ASN A 212 -11.00 -2.49 -21.90
N HIS A 213 -11.17 -3.63 -22.55
CA HIS A 213 -10.43 -3.95 -23.77
C HIS A 213 -11.41 -3.83 -24.93
N PHE A 214 -10.91 -3.22 -25.99
CA PHE A 214 -11.55 -2.95 -27.27
C PHE A 214 -12.38 -4.12 -27.83
#